data_AF-A0A348TNB7-F1
#
_entry.id   AF-A0A348TNB7-F1
#
_cell.length_a   1.000
_cell.length_b   1.000
_cell.length_c   1.000
_cell.angle_alpha   90.00
_cell.angle_beta   90.00
_cell.angle_gamma   90.00
#
_symmetry.space_group_name_H-M   'P 1'
#
loop_
_entity.id
_entity.type
_entity.pdbx_description
1 polymer ?
#
loop_
_entity_poly.entity_id
_entity_poly.type
_entity_poly.pdbx_seq_one_letter_code
_entity_poly.pdbx_strand_id
1 'polypeptide(L)'
;MPYLKSLYNFAFRLTLDEDDANDLVQDAYLKAFRFYNTFEEGTNSKAWLFRILKNSFINEYRRKAKLPGKVDYQDVETYYNSEDVDEQITPDLRVESVQDMIGDEITRALNSIDSDFRLAIILCDIEGFTYEEMAKILD
;
A
#
# COMPACT_ATOMS: atom_id res chain seq x y z
N MET A 1 10.55 -17.40 0.72
CA MET A 1 10.28 -16.12 1.42
C MET A 1 9.10 -16.31 2.36
N PRO A 2 9.31 -16.60 3.67
CA PRO A 2 8.24 -17.05 4.59
C PRO A 2 7.15 -16.00 4.88
N TYR A 3 7.42 -14.71 4.66
CA TYR A 3 6.48 -13.62 4.96
C TYR A 3 5.85 -12.97 3.72
N LEU A 4 6.16 -13.46 2.52
CA LEU A 4 5.80 -12.82 1.26
C LEU A 4 4.30 -12.57 1.14
N LYS A 5 3.47 -13.58 1.46
CA LYS A 5 2.01 -13.47 1.40
C LYS A 5 1.47 -12.43 2.38
N SER A 6 1.97 -12.42 3.62
CA SER A 6 1.59 -11.42 4.63
C SER A 6 1.97 -10.00 4.19
N LEU A 7 3.18 -9.81 3.68
CA LEU A 7 3.65 -8.51 3.19
C LEU A 7 2.84 -8.03 1.98
N TYR A 8 2.55 -8.93 1.03
CA TYR A 8 1.70 -8.61 -0.12
C TYR A 8 0.28 -8.23 0.32
N ASN A 9 -0.36 -9.01 1.18
CA ASN A 9 -1.70 -8.70 1.67
C ASN A 9 -1.74 -7.34 2.40
N PHE A 10 -0.70 -7.04 3.17
CA PHE A 10 -0.58 -5.76 3.86
C PHE A 10 -0.32 -4.61 2.87
N ALA A 11 0.59 -4.79 1.90
CA ALA A 11 0.86 -3.83 0.84
C ALA A 11 -0.39 -3.53 -0.01
N PHE A 12 -1.12 -4.56 -0.43
CA PHE A 12 -2.35 -4.45 -1.20
C PHE A 12 -3.43 -3.63 -0.47
N ARG A 13 -3.54 -3.77 0.86
CA ARG A 13 -4.47 -2.96 1.67
C ARG A 13 -4.03 -1.49 1.79
N LEU A 14 -2.76 -1.19 1.56
CA LEU A 14 -2.22 0.17 1.56
C LEU A 14 -2.34 0.84 0.20
N THR A 15 -2.07 0.10 -0.88
CA THR A 15 -2.04 0.63 -2.26
C THR A 15 -3.38 0.55 -2.95
N LEU A 16 -4.21 -0.45 -2.60
CA LEU A 16 -5.44 -0.83 -3.29
C LEU A 16 -5.22 -1.15 -4.79
N ASP A 17 -3.98 -1.47 -5.15
CA ASP A 17 -3.54 -1.74 -6.51
C ASP A 17 -2.51 -2.87 -6.46
N GLU A 18 -2.69 -3.88 -7.32
CA GLU A 18 -1.88 -5.11 -7.32
C GLU A 18 -0.44 -4.85 -7.77
N ASP A 19 -0.23 -4.01 -8.77
CA ASP A 19 1.10 -3.71 -9.31
C ASP A 19 1.90 -2.87 -8.31
N ASP A 20 1.32 -1.80 -7.77
CA ASP A 20 1.92 -0.99 -6.71
C ASP A 20 2.20 -1.85 -5.45
N ALA A 21 1.33 -2.82 -5.13
CA ALA A 21 1.57 -3.74 -4.00
C ALA A 21 2.78 -4.66 -4.25
N ASN A 22 2.87 -5.25 -5.44
CA ASN A 22 3.97 -6.10 -5.83
C ASN A 22 5.30 -5.33 -5.84
N ASP A 23 5.31 -4.12 -6.39
CA ASP A 23 6.48 -3.24 -6.41
C ASP A 23 6.93 -2.85 -5.00
N LEU A 24 5.97 -2.50 -4.14
CA LEU A 24 6.25 -2.15 -2.75
C LEU A 24 6.87 -3.31 -1.97
N VAL A 25 6.37 -4.53 -2.16
CA VAL A 25 6.93 -5.74 -1.54
C VAL A 25 8.33 -6.01 -2.05
N GLN A 26 8.56 -5.89 -3.36
CA GLN A 26 9.88 -6.07 -3.96
C GLN A 26 10.90 -5.07 -3.41
N ASP A 27 10.55 -3.78 -3.36
CA ASP A 27 11.42 -2.74 -2.79
C ASP A 27 11.70 -2.99 -1.30
N ALA A 28 10.70 -3.44 -0.54
CA ALA A 28 10.89 -3.79 0.87
C ALA A 28 11.90 -4.95 1.04
N TYR A 29 11.80 -6.01 0.24
CA TYR A 29 12.76 -7.11 0.27
C TYR A 29 14.16 -6.70 -0.19
N LEU A 30 14.27 -5.86 -1.22
CA LEU A 30 15.55 -5.33 -1.69
C LEU A 30 16.24 -4.52 -0.60
N LYS A 31 15.49 -3.66 0.09
CA LYS A 31 15.99 -2.88 1.24
C LYS A 31 16.36 -3.77 2.41
N ALA A 32 15.53 -4.77 2.74
CA ALA A 32 15.83 -5.72 3.79
C ALA A 32 17.13 -6.48 3.52
N PHE A 33 17.36 -6.89 2.27
CA PHE A 33 18.63 -7.52 1.88
C PHE A 33 19.81 -6.55 2.02
N ARG A 34 19.64 -5.30 1.56
CA ARG A 34 20.68 -4.26 1.65
C ARG A 34 21.05 -3.90 3.10
N PHE A 35 20.06 -3.84 3.99
CA PHE A 35 20.22 -3.46 5.39
C PHE A 35 20.21 -4.68 6.33
N TYR A 36 20.42 -5.88 5.82
CA TYR A 36 20.39 -7.10 6.63
C TYR A 36 21.35 -7.03 7.83
N ASN A 37 22.52 -6.41 7.66
CA ASN A 37 23.51 -6.25 8.72
C ASN A 37 23.06 -5.34 9.88
N THR A 38 21.97 -4.59 9.74
CA THR A 38 21.39 -3.78 10.82
C THR A 38 20.28 -4.51 11.56
N PHE A 39 19.92 -5.72 11.13
CA PHE A 39 18.96 -6.54 11.84
C PHE A 39 19.61 -7.12 13.10
N GLU A 40 18.92 -6.98 14.23
CA GLU A 40 19.36 -7.56 15.50
C GLU A 40 18.84 -8.99 15.63
N GLU A 41 19.75 -9.97 15.64
CA GLU A 41 19.39 -11.38 15.82
C GLU A 41 18.66 -11.60 17.16
N GLY A 42 17.66 -12.48 17.14
CA GLY A 42 16.79 -12.72 18.30
C GLY A 42 15.59 -11.77 18.40
N THR A 43 15.54 -10.71 17.59
CA THR A 43 14.34 -9.85 17.46
C THR A 43 13.36 -10.38 16.40
N ASN A 44 12.14 -9.82 16.37
CA ASN A 44 11.11 -10.25 15.43
C ASN A 44 11.42 -9.77 13.98
N SER A 45 11.93 -10.69 13.15
CA SER A 45 12.23 -10.45 11.73
C SER A 45 10.99 -10.07 10.90
N LYS A 46 9.80 -10.58 11.26
CA LYS A 46 8.53 -10.22 10.61
C LYS A 46 8.21 -8.75 10.88
N ALA A 47 8.28 -8.32 12.15
CA ALA A 47 8.01 -6.92 12.52
C ALA A 47 9.02 -5.96 11.87
N TRP A 48 10.30 -6.32 11.85
CA TRP A 48 11.34 -5.55 11.17
C TRP A 48 11.05 -5.35 9.67
N LEU A 49 10.65 -6.43 8.98
CA LEU A 49 10.32 -6.37 7.55
C LEU A 49 9.06 -5.54 7.27
N PHE A 50 8.05 -5.62 8.13
CA PHE A 50 6.85 -4.77 8.05
C PHE A 50 7.17 -3.28 8.27
N ARG A 51 8.11 -2.95 9.18
CA ARG A 51 8.61 -1.59 9.38
C ARG A 51 9.27 -1.05 8.10
N ILE A 52 10.09 -1.87 7.42
CA ILE A 52 10.70 -1.50 6.14
C ILE A 52 9.61 -1.21 5.09
N LEU A 53 8.62 -2.10 4.96
CA LEU A 53 7.55 -1.96 3.96
C LEU A 53 6.72 -0.70 4.19
N LYS A 54 6.27 -0.43 5.43
CA LYS A 54 5.53 0.79 5.79
C LYS A 54 6.34 2.06 5.48
N ASN A 55 7.63 2.06 5.79
CA ASN A 55 8.50 3.19 5.49
C ASN A 55 8.71 3.39 3.98
N SER A 56 8.82 2.30 3.21
CA SER A 56 8.86 2.37 1.74
C SER A 56 7.58 3.01 1.18
N PHE A 57 6.41 2.57 1.64
CA PHE A 57 5.12 3.12 1.23
C PHE A 57 5.00 4.62 1.51
N ILE A 58 5.33 5.06 2.73
CA ILE A 58 5.26 6.49 3.10
C ILE A 58 6.19 7.34 2.23
N ASN A 59 7.41 6.85 1.98
CA ASN A 59 8.37 7.57 1.15
C ASN A 59 7.89 7.69 -0.29
N GLU A 60 7.31 6.64 -0.85
CA GLU A 60 6.71 6.65 -2.16
C GLU A 60 5.48 7.56 -2.24
N TYR A 61 4.58 7.48 -1.27
CA TYR A 61 3.40 8.34 -1.20
C TYR A 61 3.79 9.83 -1.15
N ARG A 62 4.76 10.19 -0.30
CA ARG A 62 5.31 11.55 -0.21
C ARG A 62 5.99 11.99 -1.51
N ARG A 63 6.62 11.07 -2.25
CA ARG A 63 7.21 11.33 -3.55
C ARG A 63 6.11 11.59 -4.59
N LYS A 64 5.14 10.68 -4.72
CA LYS A 64 3.98 10.82 -5.64
C LYS A 64 3.23 12.15 -5.39
N ALA A 65 3.02 12.54 -4.12
CA ALA A 65 2.37 13.80 -3.76
C ALA A 65 3.18 15.07 -4.10
N LYS A 66 4.50 14.97 -4.31
CA LYS A 66 5.37 16.10 -4.66
C LYS A 66 5.61 16.26 -6.16
N LEU A 67 5.29 15.24 -6.97
CA LEU A 67 5.37 15.37 -8.43
C LEU A 67 4.11 16.07 -8.96
N PRO A 68 4.24 17.03 -9.90
CA PRO A 68 3.10 17.47 -10.68
C PRO A 68 2.53 16.25 -11.42
N GLY A 69 1.20 16.14 -11.42
CA GLY A 69 0.46 14.91 -11.77
C GLY A 69 1.10 14.13 -12.91
N LYS A 70 1.43 12.86 -12.65
CA LYS A 70 1.74 11.90 -13.71
C LYS A 70 0.48 11.80 -14.56
N VAL A 71 0.49 12.47 -15.70
CA VAL A 71 -0.46 12.25 -16.78
C VAL A 71 -0.21 10.82 -17.26
N ASP A 72 -1.24 9.99 -17.20
CA ASP A 72 -1.15 8.62 -17.68
C ASP A 72 -0.96 8.66 -19.21
N TYR A 73 -0.19 7.74 -19.79
CA TYR A 73 0.02 7.74 -21.25
C TYR A 73 -1.30 7.53 -22.02
N GLN A 74 -2.33 7.01 -21.34
CA GLN A 74 -3.69 6.90 -21.84
C GLN A 74 -4.37 8.26 -22.11
N ASP A 75 -4.02 9.32 -21.35
CA ASP A 75 -4.61 10.67 -21.49
C ASP A 75 -4.06 11.42 -22.72
N VAL A 76 -2.90 11.00 -23.24
CA VAL A 76 -2.24 11.65 -24.38
C VAL A 76 -2.90 11.27 -25.71
N GLU A 77 -3.57 10.11 -25.79
CA GLU A 77 -4.28 9.66 -27.00
C GLU A 77 -5.63 10.40 -27.17
N THR A 78 -6.23 10.86 -26.07
CA THR A 78 -7.50 11.62 -26.08
C THR A 78 -7.31 13.06 -26.57
N TYR A 79 -6.11 13.64 -26.41
CA TYR A 79 -5.86 15.06 -26.72
C TYR A 79 -5.82 15.38 -28.22
N TYR A 80 -5.72 14.38 -29.10
CA TYR A 80 -5.69 14.59 -30.55
C TYR A 80 -7.05 14.45 -31.24
N ASN A 81 -8.14 14.10 -30.54
CA ASN A 81 -9.39 13.68 -31.18
C ASN A 81 -10.71 14.26 -30.62
N SER A 82 -10.72 15.37 -29.89
CA SER A 82 -12.01 16.00 -29.53
C SER A 82 -11.93 17.52 -29.43
N GLU A 83 -12.19 18.18 -30.55
CA GLU A 83 -12.99 19.42 -30.51
C GLU A 83 -14.43 18.99 -30.17
N ASP A 84 -15.04 19.71 -29.21
CA ASP A 84 -16.39 19.53 -28.66
C ASP A 84 -16.63 18.28 -27.78
N VAL A 85 -16.76 18.49 -26.46
CA VAL A 85 -18.01 18.28 -25.68
C VAL A 85 -17.76 18.64 -24.20
N ASP A 86 -18.78 19.29 -23.66
CA ASP A 86 -19.00 19.88 -22.34
C ASP A 86 -18.87 18.91 -21.14
N GLU A 87 -18.43 19.50 -20.03
CA GLU A 87 -18.66 19.17 -18.61
C GLU A 87 -19.30 17.82 -18.25
N GLN A 88 -18.50 16.82 -17.86
CA GLN A 88 -18.91 15.78 -16.90
C GLN A 88 -17.78 15.39 -15.95
N ILE A 89 -18.08 15.55 -14.66
CA ILE A 89 -17.35 15.06 -13.50
C ILE A 89 -17.07 13.57 -13.70
N THR A 90 -15.80 13.17 -13.80
CA THR A 90 -15.38 11.77 -13.85
C THR A 90 -15.59 11.15 -12.46
N PRO A 91 -16.56 10.24 -12.27
CA PRO A 91 -16.62 9.45 -11.06
C PRO A 91 -15.53 8.39 -11.19
N ASP A 92 -14.60 8.43 -10.25
CA ASP A 92 -13.60 7.43 -9.88
C ASP A 92 -13.88 5.99 -10.39
N LEU A 93 -13.40 5.68 -11.61
CA LEU A 93 -13.47 4.35 -12.22
C LEU A 93 -12.53 3.32 -11.54
N ARG A 94 -11.80 3.72 -10.48
CA ARG A 94 -10.89 2.82 -9.74
C ARG A 94 -11.58 2.07 -8.61
N VAL A 95 -12.81 2.45 -8.24
CA VAL A 95 -13.57 1.80 -7.17
C VAL A 95 -14.25 0.51 -7.66
N GLU A 96 -14.42 0.34 -8.98
CA GLU A 96 -15.27 -0.71 -9.54
C GLU A 96 -14.54 -2.05 -9.79
N SER A 97 -13.21 -2.07 -9.89
CA SER A 97 -12.43 -3.30 -10.15
C SER A 97 -12.08 -4.11 -8.89
N VAL A 98 -12.43 -3.63 -7.69
CA VAL A 98 -11.99 -4.21 -6.39
C VAL A 98 -13.09 -5.08 -5.73
N GLN A 99 -14.22 -5.32 -6.39
CA GLN A 99 -15.40 -5.91 -5.74
C GLN A 99 -15.35 -7.42 -5.51
N ASP A 100 -14.52 -8.18 -6.23
CA ASP A 100 -14.63 -9.65 -6.22
C ASP A 100 -13.40 -10.36 -5.65
N MET A 101 -13.13 -10.20 -4.34
CA MET A 101 -12.44 -11.24 -3.55
C MET A 101 -12.49 -10.93 -2.04
N ILE A 102 -13.48 -11.54 -1.36
CA ILE A 102 -13.68 -11.61 0.11
C ILE A 102 -13.85 -10.25 0.81
N GLY A 103 -15.05 -10.00 1.34
CA GLY A 103 -15.20 -9.04 2.46
C GLY A 103 -15.43 -7.59 2.05
N ASP A 104 -16.31 -7.36 1.09
CA ASP A 104 -16.68 -6.03 0.58
C ASP A 104 -17.15 -5.06 1.71
N GLU A 105 -17.89 -5.55 2.71
CA GLU A 105 -18.26 -4.74 3.88
C GLU A 105 -17.09 -4.46 4.83
N ILE A 106 -16.21 -5.44 5.07
CA ILE A 106 -15.06 -5.29 5.98
C ILE A 106 -14.04 -4.33 5.38
N THR A 107 -13.75 -4.47 4.08
CA THR A 107 -12.84 -3.58 3.36
C THR A 107 -13.41 -2.17 3.30
N ARG A 108 -14.71 -2.00 3.02
CA ARG A 108 -15.35 -0.66 3.07
C ARG A 108 -15.35 -0.06 4.47
N ALA A 109 -15.66 -0.85 5.51
CA ALA A 109 -15.64 -0.39 6.89
C ALA A 109 -14.23 0.03 7.32
N LEU A 110 -13.20 -0.77 7.00
CA LEU A 110 -11.81 -0.40 7.21
C LEU A 110 -11.43 0.87 6.44
N ASN A 111 -11.91 1.01 5.19
CA ASN A 111 -11.67 2.19 4.37
C ASN A 111 -12.35 3.47 4.89
N SER A 112 -13.40 3.33 5.70
CA SER A 112 -14.08 4.47 6.36
C SER A 112 -13.30 5.03 7.57
N ILE A 113 -12.31 4.29 8.06
CA ILE A 113 -11.48 4.65 9.22
C ILE A 113 -10.20 5.33 8.73
N ASP A 114 -9.68 6.27 9.51
CA ASP A 114 -8.40 6.94 9.26
C ASP A 114 -7.25 5.92 9.10
N SER A 115 -6.26 6.25 8.28
CA SER A 115 -5.21 5.32 7.84
C SER A 115 -4.42 4.72 8.99
N ASP A 116 -4.17 5.51 10.04
CA ASP A 116 -3.36 5.09 11.19
C ASP A 116 -4.08 4.04 12.06
N PHE A 117 -5.40 4.19 12.24
CA PHE A 117 -6.21 3.22 12.98
C PHE A 117 -6.45 1.95 12.16
N ARG A 118 -6.65 2.08 10.84
CA ARG A 118 -6.76 0.94 9.92
C ARG A 118 -5.53 0.06 9.97
N LEU A 119 -4.35 0.68 9.93
CA LEU A 119 -3.06 0.02 10.06
C LEU A 119 -2.94 -0.76 11.38
N ALA A 120 -3.33 -0.15 12.49
CA ALA A 120 -3.29 -0.81 13.80
C ALA A 120 -4.17 -2.07 13.84
N ILE A 121 -5.39 -2.01 13.29
CA ILE A 121 -6.31 -3.15 13.23
C ILE A 121 -5.72 -4.29 12.38
N ILE A 122 -5.16 -3.98 11.22
CA ILE A 122 -4.56 -5.00 10.34
C ILE A 122 -3.36 -5.68 11.04
N LEU A 123 -2.50 -4.91 11.69
CA LEU A 123 -1.33 -5.47 12.38
C LEU A 123 -1.71 -6.35 13.58
N CYS A 124 -2.73 -5.96 14.34
CA CYS A 124 -3.22 -6.72 15.49
C CYS A 124 -4.01 -7.97 15.07
N ASP A 125 -5.13 -7.77 14.37
CA ASP A 125 -6.15 -8.80 14.21
C ASP A 125 -5.84 -9.80 13.08
N ILE A 126 -5.02 -9.40 12.10
CA ILE A 126 -4.72 -10.22 10.92
C ILE A 126 -3.30 -10.77 10.99
N GLU A 127 -2.34 -9.92 11.35
CA GLU A 127 -0.94 -10.31 11.40
C GLU A 127 -0.49 -10.84 12.77
N GLY A 128 -1.30 -10.63 13.81
CA GLY A 128 -1.11 -11.18 15.15
C GLY A 128 0.04 -10.54 15.94
N PHE A 129 0.41 -9.30 15.62
CA PHE A 129 1.49 -8.61 16.32
C PHE A 129 1.07 -8.22 17.74
N THR A 130 2.03 -8.27 18.66
CA THR A 130 1.86 -7.70 20.00
C THR A 130 1.86 -6.17 19.94
N TYR A 131 1.28 -5.51 20.95
CA TYR A 131 1.29 -4.05 21.02
C TYR A 131 2.71 -3.45 20.97
N GLU A 132 3.71 -4.11 21.57
CA GLU A 132 5.10 -3.66 21.53
C GLU A 132 5.69 -3.71 20.11
N GLU A 133 5.38 -4.77 19.36
CA GLU A 133 5.82 -4.93 17.98
C GLU A 133 5.10 -3.96 17.04
N MET A 134 3.79 -3.74 17.27
CA MET A 134 3.01 -2.76 16.53
C MET A 134 3.57 -1.35 16.71
N ALA A 135 3.92 -0.96 17.93
CA ALA A 135 4.58 0.31 18.20
C ALA A 135 5.87 0.44 17.38
N LYS A 136 6.71 -0.60 17.35
CA LYS A 136 7.91 -0.63 16.51
C LYS A 136 7.63 -0.59 14.99
N ILE A 137 6.43 -0.89 14.52
CA ILE A 137 6.08 -0.78 13.10
C ILE A 137 5.47 0.59 12.79
N LEU A 138 4.65 1.13 13.69
CA LEU A 138 3.90 2.37 13.53
C LEU A 138 4.75 3.62 13.79
N ASP A 139 5.75 3.54 14.67
CA ASP A 139 6.70 4.61 15.01
C ASP A 139 7.66 4.93 13.84
#